data_AF-A0A836LY21-F1
#
_entry.id   AF-A0A836LY21-F1
#
_cell.length_a   1.000
_cell.length_b   1.000
_cell.length_c   1.000
_cell.angle_alpha   90.00
_cell.angle_beta   90.00
_cell.angle_gamma   90.00
#
_symmetry.space_group_name_H-M   'P 1'
#
loop_
_entity.id
_entity.type
_entity.pdbx_description
1 polymer ?
#
loop_
_entity_poly.entity_id
_entity_poly.type
_entity_poly.pdbx_seq_one_letter_code
_entity_poly.pdbx_strand_id
1 'polypeptide(L)'
;MKKIVAELILLNNKSIYPRVYCIDETGRENEAITVTLCDAIWELRGRPLLELKELINNFILEKYYPIDQELPDMSINDKFIWVRPPLVHKSEICISNENIPEYSIDDGSPQYFNFEQFNTVCNIVEEFENIIIKHGKENLLGIKIEIDFP
;
A
#
# COMPACT_ATOMS: atom_id res chain seq x y z
N MET A 1 10.61 -14.72 -7.72
CA MET A 1 9.44 -14.33 -6.90
C MET A 1 9.54 -12.84 -6.61
N LYS A 2 8.43 -12.12 -6.50
CA LYS A 2 8.42 -10.72 -6.04
C LYS A 2 8.63 -10.67 -4.52
N LYS A 3 9.06 -9.52 -3.99
CA LYS A 3 9.17 -9.25 -2.55
C LYS A 3 8.65 -7.87 -2.21
N ILE A 4 8.21 -7.69 -0.96
CA ILE A 4 8.05 -6.38 -0.32
C ILE A 4 9.26 -6.17 0.60
N VAL A 5 9.87 -5.00 0.47
CA VAL A 5 11.05 -4.57 1.22
C VAL A 5 10.67 -3.36 2.06
N ALA A 6 10.98 -3.41 3.36
CA ALA A 6 10.83 -2.29 4.27
C ALA A 6 12.21 -1.90 4.84
N GLU A 7 12.63 -0.65 4.66
CA GLU A 7 13.94 -0.16 5.12
C GLU A 7 13.94 1.33 5.47
N LEU A 8 14.96 1.76 6.21
CA LEU A 8 15.22 3.18 6.47
C LEU A 8 16.30 3.71 5.52
N ILE A 9 15.94 4.72 4.73
CA ILE A 9 16.87 5.43 3.85
C ILE A 9 17.31 6.76 4.46
N LEU A 10 18.58 7.13 4.27
CA LEU A 10 19.11 8.44 4.61
C LEU A 10 18.95 9.38 3.40
N LEU A 11 18.11 10.40 3.53
CA LEU A 11 17.88 11.38 2.47
C LEU A 11 19.01 12.43 2.41
N ASN A 12 19.15 13.12 1.27
CA ASN A 12 20.19 14.13 1.04
C ASN A 12 20.21 15.28 2.08
N ASN A 13 19.09 15.55 2.73
CA ASN A 13 18.96 16.52 3.83
C ASN A 13 19.37 15.95 5.21
N LYS A 14 19.93 14.73 5.26
CA LYS A 14 20.26 13.93 6.46
C LYS A 14 19.07 13.48 7.31
N SER A 15 17.84 13.58 6.81
CA SER A 15 16.68 12.99 7.50
C SER A 15 16.55 11.50 7.18
N ILE A 16 16.09 10.71 8.16
CA ILE A 16 15.86 9.26 8.01
C ILE A 16 14.39 9.00 7.67
N TYR A 17 14.14 8.54 6.44
CA TYR A 17 12.81 8.27 5.91
C TYR A 17 12.55 6.75 5.84
N PRO A 18 11.45 6.25 6.45
CA PRO A 18 11.00 4.88 6.27
C PRO A 18 10.39 4.70 4.89
N ARG A 19 10.78 3.63 4.20
CA ARG A 19 10.30 3.29 2.86
C ARG A 19 9.83 1.85 2.84
N VAL A 20 8.68 1.61 2.20
CA VAL A 20 8.17 0.28 1.86
C VAL A 20 7.96 0.22 0.36
N TYR A 21 8.49 -0.79 -0.32
CA TYR A 21 8.45 -0.90 -1.77
C TYR A 21 8.48 -2.36 -2.23
N CYS A 22 8.07 -2.61 -3.47
CA CYS A 22 8.11 -3.95 -4.06
C CYS A 22 9.33 -4.10 -4.99
N ILE A 23 10.00 -5.25 -4.94
CA ILE A 23 11.02 -5.65 -5.93
C ILE A 23 10.56 -6.87 -6.74
N ASP A 24 10.97 -6.91 -8.00
CA ASP A 24 10.76 -8.01 -8.92
C ASP A 24 11.85 -9.09 -8.83
N GLU A 25 11.72 -10.14 -9.66
CA GLU A 25 12.63 -11.28 -9.68
C GLU A 25 14.06 -10.94 -10.15
N THR A 26 14.25 -9.76 -10.75
CA THR A 26 15.54 -9.22 -11.20
C THR A 26 16.17 -8.28 -10.17
N GLY A 27 15.51 -8.05 -9.03
CA GLY A 27 15.92 -7.10 -8.01
C GLY A 27 15.65 -5.64 -8.39
N ARG A 28 14.83 -5.38 -9.42
CA ARG A 28 14.38 -4.04 -9.79
C ARG A 28 13.10 -3.69 -9.05
N GLU A 29 12.88 -2.40 -8.83
CA GLU A 29 11.65 -1.94 -8.20
C GLU A 29 10.45 -2.14 -9.10
N ASN A 30 9.37 -2.71 -8.56
CA ASN A 30 8.08 -2.73 -9.21
C ASN A 30 7.33 -1.44 -8.82
N GLU A 31 7.48 -0.40 -9.64
CA GLU A 31 6.91 0.92 -9.40
C GLU A 31 5.39 0.85 -9.20
N ALA A 32 4.67 0.09 -10.03
CA ALA A 32 3.21 -0.04 -9.97
C ALA A 32 2.70 -0.52 -8.59
N ILE A 33 3.28 -1.58 -8.02
CA ILE A 33 2.93 -2.07 -6.66
C ILE A 33 3.42 -1.10 -5.57
N THR A 34 4.54 -0.43 -5.81
CA THR A 34 5.15 0.50 -4.84
C THR A 34 4.31 1.75 -4.66
N VAL A 35 3.98 2.45 -5.76
CA VAL A 35 3.25 3.75 -5.72
C VAL A 35 1.74 3.59 -5.57
N THR A 36 1.23 2.36 -5.56
CA THR A 36 -0.15 2.03 -5.17
C THR A 36 -0.18 1.37 -3.79
N LEU A 37 -0.08 0.04 -3.70
CA LEU A 37 -0.27 -0.72 -2.47
C LEU A 37 0.73 -0.36 -1.36
N CYS A 38 2.04 -0.26 -1.66
CA CYS A 38 3.02 0.01 -0.59
C CYS A 38 2.85 1.41 0.01
N ASP A 39 2.76 2.45 -0.84
CA ASP A 39 2.51 3.83 -0.42
C ASP A 39 1.14 3.99 0.25
N ALA A 40 0.09 3.32 -0.23
CA ALA A 40 -1.25 3.37 0.37
C ALA A 40 -1.26 2.81 1.80
N ILE A 41 -0.76 1.59 2.01
CA ILE A 41 -0.75 0.98 3.35
C ILE A 41 0.21 1.74 4.28
N TRP A 42 1.34 2.23 3.74
CA TRP A 42 2.25 3.04 4.52
C TRP A 42 1.59 4.34 4.99
N GLU A 43 1.03 5.17 4.11
CA GLU A 43 0.49 6.48 4.52
C GLU A 43 -0.85 6.42 5.27
N LEU A 44 -1.62 5.33 5.11
CA LEU A 44 -2.84 5.09 5.89
C LEU A 44 -2.59 4.53 7.31
N ARG A 45 -1.34 4.16 7.64
CA ARG A 45 -0.96 3.50 8.92
C ARG A 45 -1.60 4.14 10.16
N GLY A 46 -2.01 3.30 11.11
CA GLY A 46 -2.86 3.71 12.22
C GLY A 46 -4.34 3.70 11.84
N ARG A 47 -5.09 4.74 12.24
CA ARG A 47 -6.56 4.75 12.16
C ARG A 47 -7.13 4.59 10.73
N PRO A 48 -6.66 5.30 9.69
CA PRO A 48 -7.23 5.16 8.35
C PRO A 48 -7.07 3.74 7.77
N LEU A 49 -5.98 3.03 8.09
CA LEU A 49 -5.78 1.64 7.71
C LEU A 49 -6.75 0.68 8.43
N LEU A 50 -7.15 0.99 9.67
CA LEU A 50 -8.21 0.24 10.35
C LEU A 50 -9.58 0.47 9.69
N GLU A 51 -9.89 1.70 9.31
CA GLU A 51 -11.12 2.06 8.59
C GLU A 51 -11.16 1.40 7.20
N LEU A 52 -10.02 1.32 6.50
CA LEU A 52 -9.90 0.56 5.25
C LEU A 52 -10.06 -0.96 5.47
N LYS A 53 -9.44 -1.53 6.52
CA LYS A 53 -9.63 -2.94 6.89
C LYS A 53 -11.10 -3.23 7.23
N GLU A 54 -11.82 -2.31 7.87
CA GLU A 54 -13.27 -2.44 8.12
C GLU A 54 -14.09 -2.37 6.82
N LEU A 55 -13.77 -1.45 5.90
CA LEU A 55 -14.41 -1.36 4.58
C LEU A 55 -14.30 -2.68 3.80
N ILE A 56 -13.09 -3.26 3.74
CA ILE A 56 -12.81 -4.55 3.09
C ILE A 56 -13.61 -5.68 3.75
N ASN A 57 -13.63 -5.75 5.09
CA ASN A 57 -14.40 -6.77 5.80
C ASN A 57 -15.91 -6.64 5.57
N ASN A 58 -16.44 -5.42 5.50
CA ASN A 58 -17.85 -5.19 5.17
C ASN A 58 -18.17 -5.57 3.70
N PHE A 59 -17.22 -5.43 2.77
CA PHE A 59 -17.36 -5.91 1.39
C PHE A 59 -17.38 -7.45 1.32
N ILE A 60 -16.43 -8.12 1.98
CA ILE A 60 -16.36 -9.59 2.07
C ILE A 60 -17.66 -10.17 2.69
N LEU A 61 -18.24 -9.50 3.67
CA LEU A 61 -19.47 -9.92 4.36
C LEU A 61 -20.77 -9.53 3.63
N GLU A 62 -20.70 -8.99 2.40
CA GLU A 62 -21.84 -8.51 1.60
C GLU A 62 -22.70 -7.44 2.32
N LYS A 63 -22.05 -6.62 3.17
CA LYS A 63 -22.65 -5.51 3.93
C LYS A 63 -22.25 -4.12 3.42
N TYR A 64 -21.25 -4.05 2.56
CA TYR A 64 -20.82 -2.82 1.89
C TYR A 64 -21.87 -2.32 0.90
N TYR A 65 -22.16 -1.03 0.98
CA TYR A 65 -22.86 -0.27 -0.03
C TYR A 65 -22.04 1.01 -0.26
N PRO A 66 -21.66 1.35 -1.51
CA PRO A 66 -20.94 2.59 -1.80
C PRO A 66 -21.77 3.81 -1.38
N ILE A 67 -21.12 4.81 -0.78
CA ILE A 67 -21.78 6.08 -0.38
C ILE A 67 -22.20 6.86 -1.64
N ASP A 68 -21.32 6.88 -2.64
CA ASP A 68 -21.57 7.36 -4.00
C ASP A 68 -20.95 6.34 -4.98
N GLN A 69 -21.57 6.13 -6.14
CA GLN A 69 -21.07 5.19 -7.14
C GLN A 69 -20.01 5.81 -8.07
N GLU A 70 -19.93 7.14 -8.13
CA GLU A 70 -18.99 7.88 -8.97
C GLU A 70 -17.69 8.27 -8.23
N LEU A 71 -17.60 8.01 -6.92
CA LEU A 71 -16.47 8.41 -6.07
C LEU A 71 -15.76 7.19 -5.43
N PRO A 72 -14.48 7.34 -5.00
CA PRO A 72 -13.82 6.36 -4.14
C PRO A 72 -14.27 6.48 -2.69
N ASP A 73 -14.24 5.37 -1.95
CA ASP A 73 -14.61 5.35 -0.52
C ASP A 73 -13.51 5.96 0.37
N MET A 74 -12.25 5.95 -0.08
CA MET A 74 -11.11 6.61 0.57
C MET A 74 -10.15 7.21 -0.47
N SER A 75 -9.52 8.34 -0.12
CA SER A 75 -8.46 8.96 -0.92
C SER A 75 -7.33 9.53 -0.06
N ILE A 76 -6.13 9.58 -0.65
CA ILE A 76 -4.92 10.21 -0.10
C ILE A 76 -4.47 11.25 -1.13
N ASN A 77 -5.07 12.44 -1.06
CA ASN A 77 -4.95 13.44 -2.13
C ASN A 77 -3.51 13.87 -2.40
N ASP A 78 -2.67 13.98 -1.36
CA ASP A 78 -1.23 14.33 -1.47
C ASP A 78 -0.38 13.27 -2.21
N LYS A 79 -0.94 12.09 -2.46
CA LYS A 79 -0.34 10.96 -3.20
C LYS A 79 -1.13 10.58 -4.46
N PHE A 80 -2.27 11.23 -4.71
CA PHE A 80 -3.27 10.85 -5.72
C PHE A 80 -3.76 9.40 -5.61
N ILE A 81 -3.71 8.82 -4.40
CA ILE A 81 -4.11 7.41 -4.17
C ILE A 81 -5.59 7.33 -3.84
N TRP A 82 -6.37 6.56 -4.61
CA TRP A 82 -7.80 6.34 -4.36
C TRP A 82 -8.07 4.84 -4.15
N VAL A 83 -8.98 4.52 -3.23
CA VAL A 83 -9.24 3.13 -2.82
C VAL A 83 -10.73 2.81 -2.88
N ARG A 84 -11.07 1.65 -3.47
CA ARG A 84 -12.46 1.19 -3.63
C ARG A 84 -12.56 -0.34 -3.65
N PRO A 85 -13.59 -0.97 -3.04
CA PRO A 85 -13.91 -2.37 -3.27
C PRO A 85 -14.40 -2.59 -4.72
N PRO A 86 -13.73 -3.44 -5.52
CA PRO A 86 -14.06 -3.64 -6.93
C PRO A 86 -15.34 -4.46 -7.08
N LEU A 87 -16.42 -3.82 -7.52
CA LEU A 87 -17.78 -4.39 -7.61
C LEU A 87 -17.90 -5.70 -8.42
N VAL A 88 -16.93 -5.99 -9.29
CA VAL A 88 -16.87 -7.21 -10.12
C VAL A 88 -15.97 -8.30 -9.51
N HIS A 89 -15.03 -7.95 -8.62
CA HIS A 89 -13.97 -8.82 -8.12
C HIS A 89 -14.03 -8.99 -6.59
N LYS A 90 -14.96 -9.82 -6.09
CA LYS A 90 -15.25 -9.99 -4.65
C LYS A 90 -14.08 -10.44 -3.75
N SER A 91 -12.95 -10.87 -4.31
CA SER A 91 -11.75 -11.34 -3.61
C SER A 91 -10.57 -10.34 -3.62
N GLU A 92 -10.77 -9.16 -4.17
CA GLU A 92 -9.70 -8.20 -4.47
C GLU A 92 -10.03 -6.78 -3.97
N ILE A 93 -9.04 -5.90 -3.99
CA ILE A 93 -9.16 -4.46 -3.71
C ILE A 93 -8.56 -3.66 -4.88
N CYS A 94 -9.24 -2.59 -5.27
CA CYS A 94 -8.79 -1.64 -6.28
C CYS A 94 -8.03 -0.51 -5.57
N ILE A 95 -6.74 -0.34 -5.86
CA ILE A 95 -5.91 0.76 -5.31
C ILE A 95 -5.31 1.54 -6.47
N SER A 96 -5.87 2.71 -6.72
CA SER A 96 -5.39 3.66 -7.70
C SER A 96 -4.25 4.52 -7.16
N ASN A 97 -3.39 4.97 -8.07
CA ASN A 97 -2.68 6.23 -7.99
C ASN A 97 -2.88 6.89 -9.36
N GLU A 98 -3.40 8.13 -9.44
CA GLU A 98 -3.80 8.77 -10.72
C GLU A 98 -2.64 9.04 -11.72
N ASN A 99 -1.42 8.53 -11.53
CA ASN A 99 -0.20 8.88 -12.28
C ASN A 99 0.45 7.73 -13.10
N ILE A 100 -0.23 6.60 -13.37
CA ILE A 100 0.34 5.40 -14.04
C ILE A 100 -0.08 5.35 -15.57
N PRO A 101 -0.44 4.25 -16.30
CA PRO A 101 -1.40 4.31 -17.46
C PRO A 101 -2.72 3.43 -17.42
N GLU A 102 -3.92 4.02 -17.55
CA GLU A 102 -5.38 3.66 -17.31
C GLU A 102 -6.27 4.47 -16.27
N TYR A 103 -6.01 4.62 -14.94
CA TYR A 103 -6.92 5.36 -13.98
C TYR A 103 -7.00 6.89 -14.13
N SER A 104 -5.91 7.58 -14.49
CA SER A 104 -6.02 8.95 -14.98
C SER A 104 -6.80 8.89 -16.29
N ILE A 105 -7.64 9.91 -16.50
CA ILE A 105 -8.51 10.01 -17.67
C ILE A 105 -7.69 10.15 -18.96
N ASP A 106 -6.42 10.58 -18.83
CA ASP A 106 -5.39 10.65 -19.87
C ASP A 106 -4.28 9.60 -19.57
N ASP A 107 -4.69 8.38 -19.24
CA ASP A 107 -3.91 7.23 -18.76
C ASP A 107 -3.41 7.31 -17.28
N GLY A 108 -3.81 6.39 -16.35
CA GLY A 108 -3.13 6.23 -15.04
C GLY A 108 -3.22 5.11 -13.92
N SER A 109 -3.30 3.76 -13.79
CA SER A 109 -3.23 2.42 -14.45
C SER A 109 -3.86 1.34 -13.56
N PRO A 110 -4.53 0.27 -14.04
CA PRO A 110 -5.39 -0.55 -13.21
C PRO A 110 -4.57 -1.49 -12.32
N GLN A 111 -4.68 -1.34 -11.00
CA GLN A 111 -3.99 -2.18 -10.00
C GLN A 111 -5.01 -2.78 -9.02
N TYR A 112 -5.23 -4.08 -9.18
CA TYR A 112 -6.05 -4.91 -8.30
C TYR A 112 -5.15 -5.83 -7.48
N PHE A 113 -5.44 -5.94 -6.19
CA PHE A 113 -4.69 -6.79 -5.26
C PHE A 113 -5.62 -7.76 -4.55
N ASN A 114 -5.23 -9.02 -4.41
CA ASN A 114 -5.99 -9.96 -3.59
C ASN A 114 -5.79 -9.70 -2.09
N PHE A 115 -6.64 -10.27 -1.24
CA PHE A 115 -6.53 -10.05 0.21
C PHE A 115 -5.25 -10.63 0.84
N GLU A 116 -4.58 -11.61 0.22
CA GLU A 116 -3.31 -12.14 0.71
C GLU A 116 -2.18 -11.11 0.49
N GLN A 117 -2.12 -10.52 -0.71
CA GLN A 117 -1.21 -9.42 -1.07
C GLN A 117 -1.43 -8.19 -0.16
N PHE A 118 -2.69 -7.77 0.02
CA PHE A 118 -3.05 -6.65 0.91
C PHE A 118 -2.60 -6.89 2.35
N ASN A 119 -2.92 -8.07 2.92
CA ASN A 119 -2.53 -8.39 4.30
C ASN A 119 -1.02 -8.59 4.44
N THR A 120 -0.32 -9.09 3.42
CA THR A 120 1.15 -9.21 3.40
C THR A 120 1.81 -7.83 3.56
N VAL A 121 1.34 -6.82 2.83
CA VAL A 121 1.85 -5.44 2.96
C VAL A 121 1.45 -4.82 4.31
N CYS A 122 0.23 -5.07 4.80
CA CYS A 122 -0.17 -4.63 6.15
C CYS A 122 0.76 -5.19 7.24
N ASN A 123 1.06 -6.48 7.18
CA ASN A 123 1.84 -7.16 8.22
C ASN A 123 3.29 -6.63 8.28
N ILE A 124 3.96 -6.45 7.14
CA ILE A 124 5.32 -5.88 7.13
C ILE A 124 5.35 -4.40 7.50
N VAL A 125 4.31 -3.61 7.16
CA VAL A 125 4.19 -2.21 7.62
C VAL A 125 4.03 -2.15 9.14
N GLU A 126 3.15 -2.97 9.71
CA GLU A 126 2.94 -3.04 11.16
C GLU A 126 4.18 -3.56 11.91
N GLU A 127 4.86 -4.60 11.39
CA GLU A 127 6.12 -5.09 11.98
C GLU A 127 7.22 -4.02 11.93
N PHE A 128 7.39 -3.35 10.78
CA PHE A 128 8.41 -2.33 10.58
C PHE A 128 8.18 -1.10 11.46
N GLU A 129 6.93 -0.63 11.59
CA GLU A 129 6.59 0.47 12.51
C GLU A 129 6.89 0.09 13.97
N ASN A 130 6.52 -1.12 14.40
CA ASN A 130 6.86 -1.62 15.74
C ASN A 130 8.38 -1.71 15.98
N ILE A 131 9.15 -2.13 14.98
CA ILE A 131 10.62 -2.20 15.04
C ILE A 131 11.22 -0.79 15.12
N ILE A 132 10.74 0.18 14.34
CA ILE A 132 11.15 1.60 14.39
C ILE A 132 10.87 2.19 15.77
N ILE A 133 9.67 1.97 16.33
CA ILE A 133 9.27 2.47 17.66
C ILE A 133 10.17 1.87 18.76
N LYS A 134 10.46 0.58 18.67
CA LYS A 134 11.22 -0.18 19.69
C LYS A 134 12.72 0.11 19.69
N HIS A 135 13.33 0.30 18.52
CA HIS A 135 14.80 0.39 18.38
C HIS A 135 15.30 1.78 17.96
N GLY A 136 14.43 2.64 17.42
CA GLY A 136 14.78 3.99 16.96
C GLY A 136 15.44 3.99 15.57
N LYS A 137 15.13 5.03 14.77
CA LYS A 137 15.53 5.11 13.36
C LYS A 137 17.04 5.02 13.12
N GLU A 138 17.84 5.70 13.94
CA GLU A 138 19.30 5.75 13.80
C GLU A 138 19.94 4.35 13.81
N ASN A 139 19.41 3.44 14.64
CA ASN A 139 19.96 2.09 14.86
C ASN A 139 19.55 1.06 13.78
N LEU A 140 18.72 1.47 12.83
CA LEU A 140 18.09 0.61 11.82
C LEU A 140 18.46 1.00 10.37
N LEU A 141 19.30 2.03 10.19
CA LEU A 141 19.81 2.43 8.88
C LEU A 141 20.58 1.28 8.21
N GLY A 142 20.25 0.99 6.94
CA GLY A 142 20.86 -0.10 6.18
C GLY A 142 20.36 -1.50 6.54
N ILE A 143 19.40 -1.64 7.46
CA ILE A 143 18.68 -2.90 7.69
C ILE A 143 17.45 -2.93 6.78
N LYS A 144 17.30 -4.03 6.03
CA LYS A 144 16.10 -4.36 5.26
C LYS A 144 15.32 -5.45 5.97
N ILE A 145 14.00 -5.30 6.03
CA ILE A 145 13.05 -6.39 6.29
C ILE A 145 12.48 -6.79 4.93
N GLU A 146 12.39 -8.09 4.64
CA GLU A 146 11.88 -8.60 3.38
C GLU A 146 10.82 -9.68 3.65
N ILE A 147 9.70 -9.62 2.91
CA ILE A 147 8.70 -10.68 2.84
C ILE A 147 8.41 -10.98 1.37
N ASP A 148 8.19 -12.26 1.04
CA ASP A 148 7.81 -12.67 -0.31
C ASP A 148 6.40 -12.17 -0.65
N PHE A 149 6.18 -11.69 -1.87
CA PHE A 149 4.90 -11.14 -2.32
C PHE A 149 4.19 -12.15 -3.24
N PRO A 150 2.98 -12.63 -2.87
CA PRO A 150 2.21 -13.60 -3.64
C PRO A 150 1.57 -13.02 -4.92
#